data_AF-A0AAD9JAR8-F1
#
_entry.id   AF-A0AAD9JAR8-F1
#
_cell.length_a   1.000
_cell.length_b   1.000
_cell.length_c   1.000
_cell.angle_alpha   90.00
_cell.angle_beta   90.00
_cell.angle_gamma   90.00
#
_symmetry.space_group_name_H-M   'P 1'
#
loop_
_entity.id
_entity.type
_entity.pdbx_description
1 polymer ?
#
loop_
_entity_poly.entity_id
_entity_poly.type
_entity_poly.pdbx_seq_one_letter_code
_entity_poly.pdbx_strand_id
1 'polypeptide(L)'
;MVSGPEMARLIGEFEVSTKNKKKTDFRHHEQRNHAQMTFGRDITSLTDAIEEMVNPFAENSKDLLVLDSRDLADLTVIDMLRQAKSLGQEEYDTYVNERLVNQTKPITDPIKRNKLPLFSRPPVRENSRAQLQLSSLKNDCSLFSRLYIASQIGVVISICSST
;
A
#
# COMPACT_ATOMS: atom_id res chain seq x y z
N MET A 1 -31.01 43.45 54.55
CA MET A 1 -29.98 43.56 53.51
C MET A 1 -30.59 44.27 52.31
N VAL A 2 -30.42 45.57 52.21
CA VAL A 2 -30.80 46.34 51.02
C VAL A 2 -29.48 46.63 50.31
N SER A 3 -29.24 45.96 49.18
CA SER A 3 -28.10 46.29 48.32
C SER A 3 -28.20 47.78 47.97
N GLY A 4 -27.16 48.55 48.27
CA GLY A 4 -27.15 50.00 48.07
C GLY A 4 -27.30 50.41 46.60
N PRO A 5 -27.52 51.71 46.32
CA PRO A 5 -27.78 52.23 44.97
C PRO A 5 -26.74 51.80 43.93
N GLU A 6 -25.47 51.75 44.32
CA GLU A 6 -24.38 51.32 43.43
C GLU A 6 -24.47 49.84 43.05
N MET A 7 -24.90 48.97 43.96
CA MET A 7 -25.04 47.54 43.66
C MET A 7 -26.25 47.28 42.75
N ALA A 8 -27.35 48.05 42.94
CA ALA A 8 -28.48 48.03 42.02
C ALA A 8 -28.09 48.52 40.61
N ARG A 9 -27.24 49.56 40.54
CA ARG A 9 -26.69 50.07 39.26
C ARG A 9 -25.83 49.01 38.57
N LEU A 10 -24.92 48.36 39.31
CA LEU A 10 -24.03 47.32 38.81
C LEU A 10 -24.81 46.10 38.27
N ILE A 11 -25.86 45.67 38.98
CA ILE A 11 -26.74 44.59 38.52
C ILE A 11 -27.51 45.02 37.27
N GLY A 12 -28.03 46.25 37.24
CA GLY A 12 -28.72 46.79 36.07
C GLY A 12 -27.83 46.87 34.82
N GLU A 13 -26.60 47.37 34.97
CA GLU A 13 -25.60 47.42 33.89
C GLU A 13 -25.23 46.01 33.40
N PHE A 14 -25.08 45.04 34.32
CA PHE A 14 -24.79 43.65 33.98
C PHE A 14 -25.96 42.97 33.23
N GLU A 15 -27.20 43.18 33.66
CA GLU A 15 -28.38 42.66 32.97
C GLU A 15 -28.55 43.25 31.56
N VAL A 16 -28.30 44.55 31.39
CA VAL A 16 -28.34 45.19 30.07
C VAL A 16 -27.23 44.64 29.17
N SER A 17 -26.01 44.45 29.70
CA SER A 17 -24.90 43.87 28.95
C SER A 17 -25.15 42.40 28.55
N THR A 18 -25.87 41.64 29.35
CA THR A 18 -26.21 40.24 29.04
C THR A 18 -27.40 40.12 28.09
N LYS A 19 -28.41 40.99 28.20
CA LYS A 19 -29.53 41.10 27.25
C LYS A 19 -29.05 41.54 25.85
N ASN A 20 -27.97 42.32 25.78
CA ASN A 20 -27.35 42.76 24.53
C ASN A 20 -26.34 41.76 23.92
N LYS A 21 -26.15 40.57 24.51
CA LYS A 21 -25.43 39.51 23.80
C LYS A 21 -26.26 39.09 22.59
N LYS A 22 -25.75 39.36 21.38
CA LYS A 22 -26.23 38.74 20.15
C LYS A 22 -26.45 37.25 20.45
N LYS A 23 -27.63 36.71 20.13
CA LYS A 23 -27.93 35.27 20.27
C LYS A 23 -26.73 34.49 19.74
N THR A 24 -25.95 33.90 20.63
CA THR A 24 -24.81 33.10 20.24
C THR A 24 -25.37 31.89 19.54
N ASP A 25 -24.96 31.68 18.30
CA ASP A 25 -25.40 30.51 17.53
C ASP A 25 -24.86 29.25 18.23
N PHE A 26 -25.76 28.51 18.90
CA PHE A 26 -25.45 27.27 19.62
C PHE A 26 -25.29 26.07 18.68
N ARG A 27 -25.47 26.26 17.36
CA ARG A 27 -25.29 25.20 16.39
C ARG A 27 -23.84 24.71 16.40
N HIS A 28 -23.69 23.40 16.29
CA HIS A 28 -22.39 22.78 16.07
C HIS A 28 -21.80 23.28 14.75
N HIS A 29 -20.47 23.33 14.65
CA HIS A 29 -19.76 23.83 13.47
C HIS A 29 -20.28 23.18 12.17
N GLU A 30 -20.54 21.88 12.22
CA GLU A 30 -21.06 21.10 11.08
C GLU A 30 -22.50 21.47 10.69
N GLN A 31 -23.30 22.04 11.58
CA GLN A 31 -24.67 22.49 11.30
C GLN A 31 -24.72 23.90 10.68
N ARG A 32 -23.56 24.55 10.50
CA ARG A 32 -23.49 25.85 9.86
C ARG A 32 -23.61 25.70 8.34
N ASN A 33 -24.24 26.68 7.71
CA ASN A 33 -24.52 26.64 6.27
C ASN A 33 -23.27 26.40 5.43
N HIS A 34 -22.13 27.03 5.74
CA HIS A 34 -20.90 26.84 4.97
C HIS A 34 -20.37 25.39 5.07
N ALA A 35 -20.41 24.78 6.26
CA ALA A 35 -19.93 23.41 6.46
C ALA A 35 -20.81 22.41 5.71
N GLN A 36 -22.14 22.60 5.75
CA GLN A 36 -23.09 21.78 4.98
C GLN A 36 -22.94 21.97 3.46
N MET A 37 -22.72 23.21 2.99
CA MET A 37 -22.49 23.49 1.57
C MET A 37 -21.17 22.88 1.07
N THR A 38 -20.10 22.96 1.87
CA THR A 38 -18.83 22.29 1.56
C THR A 38 -19.00 20.78 1.52
N PHE A 39 -19.65 20.18 2.52
CA PHE A 39 -19.91 18.75 2.55
C PHE A 39 -20.73 18.28 1.34
N GLY A 40 -21.79 19.01 0.99
CA GLY A 40 -22.59 18.71 -0.20
C GLY A 40 -21.77 18.77 -1.48
N ARG A 41 -20.94 19.82 -1.65
CA ARG A 41 -20.02 19.93 -2.78
C ARG A 41 -19.04 18.76 -2.83
N ASP A 42 -18.46 18.38 -1.69
CA ASP A 42 -17.48 17.32 -1.61
C ASP A 42 -18.10 15.94 -1.96
N ILE A 43 -19.35 15.68 -1.55
CA ILE A 43 -20.11 14.51 -1.98
C ILE A 43 -20.37 14.52 -3.49
N THR A 44 -20.80 15.66 -4.03
CA THR A 44 -21.02 15.79 -5.48
C THR A 44 -19.72 15.54 -6.24
N SER A 45 -18.61 16.19 -5.85
CA SER A 45 -17.31 15.97 -6.47
C SER A 45 -16.82 14.53 -6.37
N LEU A 46 -17.08 13.84 -5.25
CA LEU A 46 -16.74 12.42 -5.11
C LEU A 46 -17.60 11.55 -6.04
N THR A 47 -18.89 11.84 -6.15
CA THR A 47 -19.82 11.10 -7.01
C THR A 47 -19.43 11.28 -8.48
N ASP A 48 -19.18 12.52 -8.89
CA ASP A 48 -18.72 12.87 -10.24
C ASP A 48 -17.41 12.14 -10.58
N ALA A 49 -16.44 12.10 -9.65
CA ALA A 49 -15.18 11.39 -9.85
C ALA A 49 -15.38 9.87 -9.99
N ILE A 50 -16.26 9.26 -9.19
CA ILE A 50 -16.57 7.83 -9.29
C ILE A 50 -17.28 7.51 -10.61
N GLU A 51 -18.18 8.39 -11.07
CA GLU A 51 -18.86 8.24 -12.35
C GLU A 51 -17.89 8.41 -13.53
N GLU A 52 -16.98 9.39 -13.48
CA GLU A 52 -15.95 9.63 -14.49
C GLU A 52 -14.97 8.46 -14.60
N MET A 53 -14.50 7.94 -13.46
CA MET A 53 -13.51 6.85 -13.40
C MET A 53 -14.10 5.46 -13.69
N VAL A 54 -15.38 5.39 -14.06
CA VAL A 54 -16.22 4.19 -14.16
C VAL A 54 -16.46 3.54 -12.81
N ASN A 55 -17.73 3.34 -12.48
CA ASN A 55 -18.11 2.59 -11.31
C ASN A 55 -17.62 1.14 -11.44
N PRO A 56 -16.62 0.71 -10.65
CA PRO A 56 -16.00 -0.61 -10.78
C PRO A 56 -16.96 -1.74 -10.39
N PHE A 57 -18.09 -1.43 -9.73
CA PHE A 57 -19.11 -2.40 -9.36
C PHE A 57 -20.23 -2.54 -10.40
N ALA A 58 -20.33 -1.60 -11.33
CA ALA A 58 -21.30 -1.67 -12.43
C ALA A 58 -20.72 -2.34 -13.68
N GLU A 59 -19.40 -2.48 -13.74
CA GLU A 59 -18.71 -3.09 -14.86
C GLU A 59 -18.80 -4.63 -14.82
N ASN A 60 -19.28 -5.23 -15.91
CA ASN A 60 -19.44 -6.68 -16.04
C ASN A 60 -18.20 -7.35 -16.68
N SER A 61 -17.06 -6.67 -16.74
CA SER A 61 -15.83 -7.21 -17.31
C SER A 61 -15.18 -8.20 -16.33
N LYS A 62 -14.50 -9.21 -16.86
CA LYS A 62 -13.67 -10.15 -16.07
C LYS A 62 -12.25 -9.61 -15.86
N ASP A 63 -12.02 -8.40 -16.31
CA ASP A 63 -10.73 -7.76 -16.33
C ASP A 63 -10.50 -7.08 -14.98
N LEU A 64 -9.27 -7.14 -14.51
CA LEU A 64 -8.89 -6.46 -13.28
C LEU A 64 -8.40 -5.07 -13.67
N LEU A 65 -9.08 -4.04 -13.18
CA LEU A 65 -8.75 -2.64 -13.45
C LEU A 65 -8.10 -1.98 -12.25
N VAL A 66 -7.16 -1.09 -12.51
CA VAL A 66 -6.60 -0.20 -11.48
C VAL A 66 -7.52 1.02 -11.36
N LEU A 67 -8.04 1.27 -10.16
CA LEU A 67 -9.10 2.27 -9.94
C LEU A 67 -8.66 3.71 -10.22
N ASP A 68 -7.38 4.02 -10.12
CA ASP A 68 -6.85 5.38 -10.28
C ASP A 68 -6.55 5.74 -11.74
N SER A 69 -6.13 4.77 -12.56
CA SER A 69 -5.78 4.99 -13.96
C SER A 69 -6.80 4.42 -14.96
N ARG A 70 -7.71 3.55 -14.48
CA ARG A 70 -8.65 2.77 -15.31
C ARG A 70 -7.93 1.81 -16.29
N ASP A 71 -6.64 1.58 -16.11
CA ASP A 71 -5.89 0.63 -16.94
C ASP A 71 -6.09 -0.80 -16.47
N LEU A 72 -5.81 -1.75 -17.37
CA LEU A 72 -5.72 -3.16 -17.04
C LEU A 72 -4.54 -3.40 -16.07
N ALA A 73 -4.80 -4.17 -15.03
CA ALA A 73 -3.77 -4.64 -14.12
C ALA A 73 -2.75 -5.53 -14.86
N ASP A 74 -1.51 -5.52 -14.37
CA ASP A 74 -0.44 -6.33 -14.92
C ASP A 74 -0.82 -7.83 -14.97
N LEU A 75 -0.54 -8.48 -16.10
CA LEU A 75 -0.96 -9.87 -16.34
C LEU A 75 -0.47 -10.82 -15.25
N THR A 76 0.73 -10.60 -14.70
CA THR A 76 1.20 -11.48 -13.62
C THR A 76 0.46 -11.24 -12.32
N VAL A 77 0.05 -10.01 -12.01
CA VAL A 77 -0.80 -9.75 -10.86
C VAL A 77 -2.14 -10.48 -11.02
N ILE A 78 -2.71 -10.45 -12.23
CA ILE A 78 -3.95 -11.17 -12.56
C ILE A 78 -3.79 -12.68 -12.38
N ASP A 79 -2.74 -13.27 -12.96
CA ASP A 79 -2.47 -14.71 -12.84
C ASP A 79 -2.25 -15.14 -11.40
N MET A 80 -1.48 -14.35 -10.63
CA MET A 80 -1.24 -14.62 -9.22
C MET A 80 -2.51 -14.51 -8.39
N LEU A 81 -3.37 -13.52 -8.64
CA LEU A 81 -4.67 -13.40 -7.95
C LEU A 81 -5.58 -14.58 -8.25
N ARG A 82 -5.62 -15.04 -9.52
CA ARG A 82 -6.39 -16.23 -9.90
C ARG A 82 -5.88 -17.49 -9.19
N GLN A 83 -4.57 -17.62 -9.02
CA GLN A 83 -3.92 -18.76 -8.36
C GLN A 83 -3.87 -18.63 -6.83
N ALA A 84 -4.08 -17.44 -6.26
CA ALA A 84 -3.93 -17.21 -4.83
C ALA A 84 -4.87 -18.10 -4.00
N LYS A 85 -6.08 -18.36 -4.51
CA LYS A 85 -7.04 -19.26 -3.87
C LYS A 85 -6.54 -20.70 -3.81
N SER A 86 -6.05 -21.24 -4.93
CA SER A 86 -5.56 -22.62 -4.97
C SER A 86 -4.30 -22.78 -4.13
N LEU A 87 -3.39 -21.81 -4.17
CA LEU A 87 -2.18 -21.81 -3.36
C LEU A 87 -2.51 -21.78 -1.86
N GLY A 88 -3.44 -20.93 -1.44
CA GLY A 88 -3.88 -20.86 -0.04
C GLY A 88 -4.52 -22.16 0.44
N GLN A 89 -5.26 -22.85 -0.44
CA GLN A 89 -5.84 -24.17 -0.13
C GLN A 89 -4.76 -25.23 0.06
N GLU A 90 -3.78 -25.30 -0.86
CA GLU A 90 -2.67 -26.26 -0.78
C GLU A 90 -1.84 -26.07 0.49
N GLU A 91 -1.56 -24.82 0.87
CA GLU A 91 -0.85 -24.52 2.11
C GLU A 91 -1.65 -24.85 3.36
N TYR A 92 -2.96 -24.60 3.34
CA TYR A 92 -3.84 -24.99 4.42
C TYR A 92 -3.86 -26.51 4.60
N ASP A 93 -4.03 -27.26 3.51
CA ASP A 93 -4.06 -28.73 3.54
C ASP A 93 -2.72 -29.28 4.05
N THR A 94 -1.61 -28.69 3.59
CA THR A 94 -0.26 -29.01 4.08
C THR A 94 -0.14 -28.74 5.58
N TYR A 95 -0.60 -27.58 6.06
CA TYR A 95 -0.56 -27.22 7.47
C TYR A 95 -1.35 -28.20 8.34
N VAL A 96 -2.58 -28.53 7.94
CA VAL A 96 -3.44 -29.50 8.64
C VAL A 96 -2.77 -30.86 8.71
N ASN A 97 -2.21 -31.32 7.61
CA ASN A 97 -1.57 -32.63 7.55
C ASN A 97 -0.31 -32.69 8.42
N GLU A 98 0.58 -31.69 8.33
CA GLU A 98 1.83 -31.66 9.10
C GLU A 98 1.60 -31.48 10.61
N ARG A 99 0.66 -30.62 11.01
CA ARG A 99 0.52 -30.21 12.43
C ARG A 99 -0.60 -30.91 13.18
N LEU A 100 -1.71 -31.24 12.52
CA LEU A 100 -2.88 -31.83 13.17
C LEU A 100 -2.93 -33.35 12.99
N VAL A 101 -2.65 -33.84 11.77
CA VAL A 101 -2.75 -35.27 11.45
C VAL A 101 -1.46 -36.00 11.81
N ASN A 102 -0.34 -35.64 11.19
CA ASN A 102 0.94 -36.34 11.37
C ASN A 102 1.74 -35.83 12.57
N GLN A 103 1.39 -34.65 13.10
CA GLN A 103 2.06 -34.01 14.25
C GLN A 103 3.58 -33.92 14.09
N THR A 104 4.07 -33.74 12.86
CA THR A 104 5.50 -33.66 12.54
C THR A 104 6.10 -32.31 12.91
N LYS A 105 5.28 -31.25 12.95
CA LYS A 105 5.67 -29.91 13.37
C LYS A 105 4.74 -29.41 14.49
N PRO A 106 5.27 -28.68 15.48
CA PRO A 106 4.44 -28.09 16.52
C PRO A 106 3.56 -26.95 15.97
N ILE A 107 2.40 -26.77 16.58
CA ILE A 107 1.44 -25.72 16.21
C ILE A 107 2.02 -24.31 16.41
N THR A 108 2.97 -24.15 17.33
CA THR A 108 3.63 -22.88 17.64
C THR A 108 4.65 -22.45 16.59
N ASP A 109 5.04 -23.31 15.66
CA ASP A 109 6.07 -22.96 14.68
C ASP A 109 5.60 -21.82 13.77
N PRO A 110 6.47 -20.83 13.48
CA PRO A 110 6.14 -19.74 12.58
C PRO A 110 5.71 -20.24 11.20
N ILE A 111 4.62 -19.67 10.67
CA ILE A 111 4.17 -19.92 9.30
C ILE A 111 4.90 -18.94 8.37
N LYS A 112 5.54 -19.47 7.32
CA LYS A 112 6.23 -18.65 6.33
C LYS A 112 5.19 -17.84 5.53
N ARG A 113 5.46 -16.54 5.33
CA ARG A 113 4.61 -15.69 4.49
C ARG A 113 4.89 -15.90 3.01
N ASN A 114 3.84 -15.95 2.21
CA ASN A 114 3.94 -15.87 0.76
C ASN A 114 4.14 -14.45 0.29
N LYS A 115 5.19 -14.24 -0.50
CA LYS A 115 5.53 -12.94 -1.08
C LYS A 115 4.88 -12.79 -2.46
N LEU A 116 3.54 -12.83 -2.50
CA LEU A 116 2.79 -12.71 -3.75
C LEU A 116 2.62 -11.24 -4.14
N PRO A 117 2.91 -10.84 -5.39
CA PRO A 117 2.62 -9.51 -5.88
C PRO A 117 1.14 -9.40 -6.26
N LEU A 118 0.30 -8.96 -5.31
CA LEU A 118 -1.17 -8.93 -5.48
C LEU A 118 -1.75 -7.61 -5.99
N PHE A 119 -1.12 -6.47 -5.67
CA PHE A 119 -1.69 -5.14 -5.97
C PHE A 119 -0.72 -4.22 -6.69
N SER A 120 0.58 -4.50 -6.60
CA SER A 120 1.60 -3.74 -7.30
C SER A 120 2.81 -4.63 -7.51
N ARG A 121 3.34 -4.61 -8.72
CA ARG A 121 4.77 -4.84 -8.87
C ARG A 121 5.46 -3.53 -8.53
N PRO A 122 6.42 -3.47 -7.60
CA PRO A 122 7.35 -2.36 -7.63
C PRO A 122 7.92 -2.33 -9.06
N PRO A 123 8.04 -1.15 -9.70
CA PRO A 123 8.63 -1.08 -11.03
C PRO A 123 9.93 -1.87 -10.96
N VAL A 124 10.13 -2.79 -11.92
CA VAL A 124 11.43 -3.42 -12.08
C VAL A 124 12.38 -2.25 -12.19
N ARG A 125 13.14 -1.98 -11.12
CA ARG A 125 14.21 -1.00 -11.19
C ARG A 125 15.16 -1.63 -12.17
N GLU A 126 15.09 -1.22 -13.43
CA GLU A 126 16.15 -1.54 -14.37
C GLU A 126 17.44 -1.18 -13.66
N ASN A 127 18.35 -2.14 -13.59
CA ASN A 127 19.62 -1.95 -12.91
C ASN A 127 20.20 -0.65 -13.44
N SER A 128 20.49 0.29 -12.54
CA SER A 128 21.03 1.57 -12.97
C SER A 128 22.30 1.31 -13.79
N ARG A 129 22.66 2.22 -14.70
CA ARG A 129 23.87 2.06 -15.53
C ARG A 129 25.10 1.68 -14.70
N ALA A 130 25.21 2.22 -13.48
CA ALA A 130 26.26 1.88 -12.53
C ALA A 130 26.19 0.43 -12.01
N GLN A 131 24.99 -0.09 -11.73
CA GLN A 131 24.79 -1.48 -11.32
C GLN A 131 25.11 -2.47 -12.45
N LEU A 132 24.75 -2.13 -13.70
CA LEU A 132 25.14 -2.90 -14.88
C LEU A 132 26.66 -2.92 -15.06
N GLN A 133 27.32 -1.76 -14.97
CA GLN A 133 28.79 -1.66 -15.04
C GLN A 133 29.48 -2.46 -13.94
N LEU A 134 28.98 -2.40 -12.70
CA LEU A 134 29.53 -3.17 -11.58
C LEU A 134 29.37 -4.68 -11.78
N SER A 135 28.24 -5.11 -12.35
CA SER A 135 28.03 -6.52 -12.70
C SER A 135 28.97 -7.01 -13.81
N SER A 136 29.20 -6.19 -14.84
CA SER A 136 30.18 -6.47 -15.91
C SER A 136 31.59 -6.59 -15.32
N LEU A 137 32.01 -5.61 -14.51
CA LEU A 137 33.33 -5.61 -13.89
C LEU A 137 33.55 -6.81 -12.97
N LYS A 138 32.53 -7.25 -12.24
CA LYS A 138 32.60 -8.45 -11.40
C LYS A 138 32.80 -9.72 -12.24
N ASN A 139 32.14 -9.80 -13.40
CA ASN A 139 32.32 -10.91 -14.33
C ASN A 139 33.72 -10.89 -14.95
N ASP A 140 34.22 -9.72 -15.35
CA ASP A 140 35.56 -9.55 -15.91
C ASP A 140 36.65 -9.91 -14.87
N CYS A 141 36.47 -9.48 -13.62
CA CYS A 141 37.40 -9.80 -12.52
C CYS A 141 37.40 -11.30 -12.18
N SER A 142 36.23 -11.95 -12.24
CA SER A 142 36.09 -13.40 -12.09
C SER A 142 36.80 -14.15 -13.22
N LEU A 143 36.60 -13.72 -14.47
CA LEU A 143 37.27 -14.30 -15.63
C LEU A 143 38.79 -14.13 -15.56
N PHE A 144 39.26 -12.92 -15.23
CA PHE A 144 40.67 -12.62 -15.05
C PHE A 144 41.29 -13.47 -13.96
N SER A 145 40.62 -13.62 -12.80
CA SER A 145 41.09 -14.46 -11.70
C SER A 145 41.23 -15.92 -12.13
N ARG A 146 40.26 -16.44 -12.89
CA ARG A 146 40.31 -17.81 -13.45
C ARG A 146 41.45 -17.99 -14.45
N LEU A 147 41.65 -17.03 -15.36
CA LEU A 147 42.76 -17.03 -16.32
C LEU A 147 44.12 -16.93 -15.62
N TYR A 148 44.23 -16.08 -14.61
CA TYR A 148 45.45 -15.88 -13.82
C TYR A 148 45.82 -17.14 -13.04
N ILE A 149 44.86 -17.81 -12.40
CA ILE A 149 45.07 -19.10 -11.75
C ILE A 149 45.50 -20.16 -12.77
N ALA A 150 44.83 -20.23 -13.93
CA ALA A 150 45.18 -21.14 -15.01
C ALA A 150 46.58 -20.85 -15.61
N SER A 151 47.07 -19.61 -15.53
CA SER A 151 48.39 -19.22 -16.01
C SER A 151 49.50 -19.45 -14.98
N GLN A 152 49.18 -19.47 -13.68
CA GLN A 152 50.14 -19.75 -12.60
C GLN A 152 50.36 -21.24 -12.37
N ILE A 153 49.29 -22.03 -12.52
CA ILE A 153 49.40 -23.49 -12.55
C ILE A 153 49.85 -23.81 -13.98
N GLY A 154 51.15 -23.98 -14.22
CA GLY A 154 51.69 -24.29 -15.53
C GLY A 154 51.13 -25.59 -16.10
N VAL A 155 49.93 -25.55 -16.69
CA VAL A 155 49.32 -26.65 -17.41
C VAL A 155 49.71 -26.47 -18.86
N VAL A 156 50.69 -27.27 -19.27
CA VAL A 156 50.91 -27.63 -20.68
C VAL A 156 49.59 -28.17 -21.20
N ILE A 157 48.83 -27.36 -21.95
CA ILE A 157 47.70 -27.83 -22.74
C ILE A 157 48.33 -28.68 -23.85
N SER A 158 48.50 -29.98 -23.57
CA SER A 158 48.78 -30.97 -24.60
C SER A 158 47.53 -31.07 -25.46
N ILE A 159 47.58 -30.44 -26.62
CA ILE A 159 46.56 -30.57 -27.66
C ILE A 159 46.77 -31.99 -28.22
N CYS A 160 46.07 -32.98 -27.67
CA CYS A 160 45.88 -34.26 -28.34
C CYS A 160 45.00 -34.02 -29.56
N SER A 161 45.63 -33.78 -30.71
CA SER A 161 44.99 -34.01 -32.01
C SER A 161 44.78 -35.51 -32.15
N SER A 162 43.52 -35.95 -32.08
CA SER A 162 43.12 -37.30 -32.46
C SER A 162 43.19 -37.45 -33.98
N THR A 163 43.84 -38.54 -34.39
CA THR A 163 43.86 -39.13 -35.73
C THR A 163 42.47 -39.47 -36.24
#